data_AF-A0A2V8KB33-F1
#
_entry.id   AF-A0A2V8KB33-F1
#
_cell.length_a   1.000
_cell.length_b   1.000
_cell.length_c   1.000
_cell.angle_alpha   90.00
_cell.angle_beta   90.00
_cell.angle_gamma   90.00
#
_symmetry.space_group_name_H-M   'P 1'
#
loop_
_entity.id
_entity.type
_entity.pdbx_description
1 polymer ?
#
loop_
_entity_poly.entity_id
_entity_poly.type
_entity_poly.pdbx_seq_one_letter_code
_entity_poly.pdbx_strand_id
1 'polypeptide(L)'
;MVSNVRPKRILASFLAASAVALYAPVPFAAQAPSASRPSLDYEVFKTQVEPIFLKKRWPDHARCYVCHEVSRHGGGPLSLERLSPGTSFWTEEQSRANFQVVSKLVTPGNPLTSLLLLMPLAPEVGGIADTHQGGRQFTSQDDPDWKTMAAWVRGQKAGGSSAR
;
A
#
# COMPACT_ATOMS: atom_id res chain seq x y z
N MET A 1 -75.94 16.27 2.91
CA MET A 1 -75.68 16.19 4.37
C MET A 1 -75.68 14.72 4.75
N VAL A 2 -74.49 14.21 5.09
CA VAL A 2 -74.11 12.95 5.75
C VAL A 2 -74.76 11.63 5.28
N SER A 3 -73.95 10.87 4.52
CA SER A 3 -74.13 9.46 4.17
C SER A 3 -74.00 8.54 5.38
N ASN A 4 -74.93 7.60 5.55
CA ASN A 4 -74.82 6.49 6.49
C ASN A 4 -74.21 5.26 5.80
N VAL A 5 -72.96 4.95 6.11
CA VAL A 5 -72.25 3.75 5.63
C VAL A 5 -72.58 2.58 6.55
N ARG A 6 -73.17 1.50 6.00
CA ARG A 6 -73.28 0.19 6.68
C ARG A 6 -72.06 -0.67 6.30
N PRO A 7 -71.32 -1.26 7.25
CA PRO A 7 -70.17 -2.10 6.93
C PRO A 7 -70.63 -3.47 6.39
N LYS A 8 -70.09 -3.85 5.23
CA LYS A 8 -70.22 -5.19 4.64
C LYS A 8 -69.40 -6.19 5.46
N ARG A 9 -70.04 -7.26 5.93
CA ARG A 9 -69.34 -8.47 6.40
C ARG A 9 -68.87 -9.25 5.18
N ILE A 10 -67.56 -9.35 4.98
CA ILE A 10 -66.98 -10.26 3.98
C ILE A 10 -66.29 -11.38 4.76
N LEU A 11 -66.81 -12.60 4.59
CA LEU A 11 -66.25 -13.83 5.16
C LEU A 11 -64.82 -14.01 4.66
N ALA A 12 -63.91 -14.30 5.60
CA ALA A 12 -62.57 -14.73 5.28
C ALA A 12 -62.62 -16.12 4.61
N SER A 13 -61.95 -16.26 3.48
CA SER A 13 -61.65 -17.56 2.87
C SER A 13 -60.14 -17.65 2.74
N PHE A 14 -59.49 -18.22 3.74
CA PHE A 14 -58.06 -18.55 3.67
C PHE A 14 -57.92 -19.85 2.88
N LEU A 15 -57.52 -19.75 1.61
CA LEU A 15 -56.96 -20.88 0.90
C LEU A 15 -55.49 -21.01 1.32
N ALA A 16 -55.20 -21.97 2.19
CA ALA A 16 -53.84 -22.38 2.50
C ALA A 16 -53.29 -23.20 1.32
N ALA A 17 -52.46 -22.59 0.48
CA ALA A 17 -51.65 -23.31 -0.48
C ALA A 17 -50.37 -23.78 0.21
N SER A 18 -50.29 -25.08 0.52
CA SER A 18 -49.06 -25.72 1.00
C SER A 18 -48.05 -25.79 -0.15
N ALA A 19 -47.05 -24.92 -0.13
CA ALA A 19 -45.86 -25.04 -0.97
C ALA A 19 -44.86 -25.96 -0.27
N VAL A 20 -44.69 -27.18 -0.79
CA VAL A 20 -43.56 -28.05 -0.43
C VAL A 20 -42.32 -27.47 -1.10
N ALA A 21 -41.55 -26.68 -0.36
CA ALA A 21 -40.26 -26.18 -0.81
C ALA A 21 -39.24 -27.32 -0.82
N LEU A 22 -38.85 -27.77 -2.01
CA LEU A 22 -37.73 -28.67 -2.21
C LEU A 22 -36.46 -27.98 -1.72
N TYR A 23 -35.87 -28.51 -0.64
CA TYR A 23 -34.58 -28.07 -0.12
C TYR A 23 -33.49 -28.52 -1.10
N ALA A 24 -33.10 -27.66 -2.04
CA ALA A 24 -31.89 -27.85 -2.83
C ALA A 24 -30.68 -27.43 -1.98
N PRO A 25 -29.65 -28.27 -1.79
CA PRO A 25 -28.44 -27.85 -1.11
C PRO A 25 -27.73 -26.79 -1.96
N VAL A 26 -27.62 -25.58 -1.43
CA VAL A 26 -26.80 -24.52 -2.04
C VAL A 26 -25.35 -25.00 -1.98
N PRO A 27 -24.63 -25.12 -3.11
CA PRO A 27 -23.23 -25.49 -3.07
C PRO A 27 -22.48 -24.40 -2.29
N PHE A 28 -21.83 -24.80 -1.20
CA PHE A 28 -20.93 -23.94 -0.45
C PHE A 28 -19.79 -23.57 -1.40
N ALA A 29 -19.79 -22.33 -1.91
CA ALA A 29 -18.70 -21.83 -2.73
C ALA A 29 -17.43 -21.90 -1.89
N ALA A 30 -16.48 -22.75 -2.32
CA ALA A 30 -15.16 -22.80 -1.71
C ALA A 30 -14.57 -21.39 -1.76
N GLN A 31 -14.28 -20.81 -0.59
CA GLN A 31 -13.54 -19.56 -0.49
C GLN A 31 -12.20 -19.78 -1.18
N ALA A 32 -11.95 -19.07 -2.28
CA ALA A 32 -10.64 -19.09 -2.92
C ALA A 32 -9.58 -18.73 -1.87
N PRO A 33 -8.42 -19.41 -1.84
CA PRO A 33 -7.37 -19.08 -0.88
C PRO A 33 -7.01 -17.61 -1.06
N SER A 34 -7.18 -16.82 0.00
CA SER A 34 -6.69 -15.44 0.05
C SER A 34 -5.21 -15.49 -0.30
N ALA A 35 -4.84 -14.96 -1.48
CA ALA A 35 -3.45 -14.89 -1.89
C ALA A 35 -2.66 -14.19 -0.79
N SER A 36 -1.70 -14.89 -0.18
CA SER A 36 -0.84 -14.31 0.84
C SER A 36 -0.06 -13.15 0.23
N ARG A 37 -0.02 -11.99 0.91
CA ARG A 37 0.80 -10.86 0.45
C ARG A 37 2.26 -11.32 0.29
N PRO A 38 2.97 -10.89 -0.76
CA PRO A 38 4.36 -11.26 -0.95
C PRO A 38 5.22 -10.72 0.20
N SER A 39 6.30 -11.43 0.54
CA SER A 39 7.30 -10.92 1.48
C SER A 39 8.25 -9.94 0.79
N LEU A 40 8.67 -8.89 1.50
CA LEU A 40 9.69 -7.98 1.02
C LEU A 40 11.07 -8.65 1.11
N ASP A 41 11.92 -8.41 0.13
CA ASP A 41 13.25 -9.01 0.02
C ASP A 41 14.31 -8.03 0.51
N TYR A 42 15.14 -8.47 1.47
CA TYR A 42 16.18 -7.63 2.07
C TYR A 42 17.33 -7.33 1.12
N GLU A 43 17.75 -8.29 0.30
CA GLU A 43 18.89 -8.09 -0.60
C GLU A 43 18.50 -7.15 -1.74
N VAL A 44 17.28 -7.27 -2.27
CA VAL A 44 16.73 -6.29 -3.23
C VAL A 44 16.63 -4.91 -2.58
N PHE A 45 16.17 -4.83 -1.32
CA PHE A 45 16.13 -3.56 -0.61
C PHE A 45 17.52 -2.91 -0.52
N LYS A 46 18.50 -3.62 0.05
CA LYS A 46 19.85 -3.09 0.30
C LYS A 46 20.57 -2.69 -0.98
N THR A 47 20.41 -3.48 -2.05
CA THR A 47 21.18 -3.28 -3.28
C THR A 47 20.52 -2.33 -4.28
N GLN A 48 19.18 -2.19 -4.27
CA GLN A 48 18.45 -1.43 -5.30
C GLN A 48 17.58 -0.31 -4.73
N VAL A 49 16.96 -0.50 -3.56
CA VAL A 49 16.02 0.49 -2.99
C VAL A 49 16.74 1.48 -2.09
N GLU A 50 17.51 1.00 -1.13
CA GLU A 50 18.17 1.84 -0.12
C GLU A 50 19.11 2.90 -0.72
N PRO A 51 19.90 2.63 -1.78
CA PRO A 51 20.74 3.64 -2.40
C PRO A 51 19.96 4.85 -2.96
N ILE A 52 18.68 4.68 -3.30
CA ILE A 52 17.81 5.77 -3.80
C ILE A 52 17.67 6.86 -2.74
N PHE A 53 17.69 6.52 -1.44
CA PHE A 53 17.57 7.51 -0.37
C PHE A 53 18.78 8.45 -0.27
N LEU A 54 19.92 8.05 -0.85
CA LEU A 54 21.17 8.80 -0.90
C LEU A 54 21.40 9.49 -2.24
N LYS A 55 20.53 9.28 -3.23
CA LYS A 55 20.65 9.87 -4.56
C LYS A 55 20.14 11.31 -4.57
N LYS A 56 20.96 12.24 -5.06
CA LYS A 56 20.52 13.61 -5.41
C LYS A 56 19.95 13.57 -6.81
N ARG A 57 18.61 13.65 -6.92
CA ARG A 57 17.89 13.46 -8.19
C ARG A 57 17.84 14.71 -9.05
N TRP A 58 17.63 15.85 -8.40
CA TRP A 58 17.49 17.16 -9.04
C TRP A 58 18.32 18.22 -8.32
N PRO A 59 18.79 19.27 -9.02
CA PRO A 59 19.60 20.34 -8.40
C PRO A 59 18.93 20.99 -7.18
N ASP A 60 17.62 21.15 -7.22
CA ASP A 60 16.77 21.83 -6.22
C ASP A 60 16.14 20.89 -5.17
N HIS A 61 16.27 19.56 -5.32
CA HIS A 61 15.64 18.60 -4.40
C HIS A 61 16.61 18.06 -3.36
N ALA A 62 16.28 18.06 -2.08
CA ALA A 62 17.09 17.37 -1.08
C ALA A 62 17.08 15.85 -1.34
N ARG A 63 18.17 15.16 -0.98
CA ARG A 63 18.14 13.69 -0.89
C ARG A 63 17.18 13.29 0.23
N CYS A 64 16.49 12.16 0.10
CA CYS A 64 15.59 11.66 1.15
C CYS A 64 16.28 11.63 2.52
N TYR A 65 17.51 11.12 2.57
CA TYR A 65 18.32 11.01 3.78
C TYR A 65 18.53 12.34 4.53
N VAL A 66 18.67 13.46 3.83
CA VAL A 66 18.98 14.76 4.48
C VAL A 66 17.90 15.13 5.49
N CYS A 67 16.63 14.88 5.17
CA CYS A 67 15.51 15.17 6.06
C CYS A 67 15.13 13.95 6.91
N HIS A 68 15.24 12.73 6.36
CA HIS A 68 14.76 11.52 7.01
C HIS A 68 15.78 10.80 7.89
N GLU A 69 16.99 11.33 8.04
CA GLU A 69 17.93 10.85 9.05
C GLU A 69 17.31 10.89 10.46
N VAL A 70 17.52 9.83 11.24
CA VAL A 70 16.92 9.62 12.57
C VAL A 70 17.19 10.75 13.56
N SER A 71 18.33 11.44 13.48
CA SER A 71 18.59 12.57 14.39
C SER A 71 17.83 13.84 14.02
N ARG A 72 17.28 13.92 12.79
CA ARG A 72 16.54 15.09 12.28
C ARG A 72 15.04 14.85 12.26
N HIS A 73 14.62 13.61 12.06
CA HIS A 73 13.22 13.22 11.95
C HIS A 73 12.89 11.99 12.81
N GLY A 74 13.60 11.82 13.92
CA GLY A 74 13.39 10.75 14.89
C GLY A 74 12.03 10.90 15.56
N GLY A 75 11.05 10.15 15.07
CA GLY A 75 9.64 10.24 15.47
C GLY A 75 8.67 10.27 14.30
N GLY A 76 9.16 10.57 13.10
CA GLY A 76 8.36 10.45 11.89
C GLY A 76 8.42 9.04 11.29
N PRO A 77 7.46 8.72 10.39
CA PRO A 77 7.25 7.36 9.87
C PRO A 77 8.48 6.80 9.14
N LEU A 78 9.22 7.65 8.42
CA LEU A 78 10.51 7.31 7.84
C LEU A 78 11.63 7.96 8.65
N SER A 79 12.38 7.12 9.37
CA SER A 79 13.55 7.46 10.18
C SER A 79 14.70 6.53 9.77
N LEU A 80 15.63 7.04 8.97
CA LEU A 80 16.78 6.31 8.45
C LEU A 80 17.97 6.44 9.41
N GLU A 81 18.71 5.35 9.61
CA GLU A 81 19.92 5.33 10.42
C GLU A 81 20.92 6.40 9.99
N ARG A 82 21.67 6.95 10.94
CA ARG A 82 22.76 7.87 10.62
C ARG A 82 23.90 7.09 9.97
N LEU A 83 24.38 7.56 8.81
CA LEU A 83 25.58 7.01 8.18
C LEU A 83 26.77 7.07 9.13
N SER A 84 27.52 5.98 9.21
CA SER A 84 28.77 5.93 9.99
C SER A 84 29.76 6.98 9.49
N PRO A 85 30.56 7.61 10.38
CA PRO A 85 31.53 8.62 9.98
C PRO A 85 32.46 8.14 8.87
N GLY A 86 32.64 8.96 7.83
CA GLY A 86 33.52 8.66 6.69
C GLY A 86 32.95 7.68 5.66
N THR A 87 31.71 7.20 5.82
CA THR A 87 31.07 6.29 4.87
C THR A 87 30.13 7.01 3.93
N SER A 88 29.97 6.46 2.72
CA SER A 88 28.98 6.91 1.72
C SER A 88 27.73 6.03 1.69
N PHE A 89 27.73 4.90 2.39
CA PHE A 89 26.64 3.92 2.47
C PHE A 89 26.52 3.37 3.89
N TRP A 90 25.35 2.83 4.23
CA TRP A 90 25.08 2.22 5.52
C TRP A 90 25.87 0.93 5.72
N THR A 91 26.22 0.61 6.97
CA THR A 91 26.72 -0.73 7.33
C THR A 91 25.60 -1.76 7.20
N GLU A 92 25.95 -3.04 7.26
CA GLU A 92 24.97 -4.13 7.23
C GLU A 92 23.92 -3.98 8.34
N GLU A 93 24.37 -3.67 9.57
CA GLU A 93 23.50 -3.48 10.73
C GLU A 93 22.54 -2.31 10.53
N GLN A 94 23.06 -1.17 10.04
CA GLN A 94 22.25 0.00 9.73
C GLN A 94 21.23 -0.28 8.62
N SER A 95 21.64 -1.02 7.59
CA SER A 95 20.77 -1.39 6.47
C SER A 95 19.63 -2.31 6.94
N ARG A 96 19.89 -3.21 7.88
CA ARG A 96 18.84 -4.05 8.51
C ARG A 96 17.85 -3.23 9.32
N ALA A 97 18.32 -2.25 10.09
CA ALA A 97 17.45 -1.33 10.82
C ALA A 97 16.59 -0.48 9.86
N ASN A 98 17.19 0.06 8.80
CA ASN A 98 16.48 0.78 7.75
C ASN A 98 15.41 -0.11 7.09
N PHE A 99 15.73 -1.35 6.75
CA PHE A 99 14.77 -2.29 6.17
C PHE A 99 13.53 -2.48 7.07
N GLN A 100 13.73 -2.62 8.38
CA GLN A 100 12.62 -2.76 9.33
C GLN A 100 11.73 -1.52 9.40
N VAL A 101 12.32 -0.32 9.35
CA VAL A 101 11.56 0.94 9.34
C VAL A 101 10.82 1.11 8.03
N VAL A 102 11.51 0.97 6.90
CA VAL A 102 10.96 1.18 5.56
C VAL A 102 9.85 0.18 5.24
N SER A 103 9.99 -1.09 5.68
CA SER A 103 8.97 -2.12 5.47
C SER A 103 7.62 -1.77 6.10
N LYS A 104 7.58 -0.99 7.18
CA LYS A 104 6.33 -0.54 7.82
C LYS A 104 5.56 0.48 6.98
N LEU A 105 6.22 1.11 6.00
CA LEU A 105 5.64 2.12 5.11
C LEU A 105 5.12 1.52 3.80
N VAL A 106 5.21 0.20 3.69
CA VAL A 106 4.86 -0.55 2.50
C VAL A 106 3.65 -1.42 2.79
N THR A 107 2.72 -1.46 1.83
CA THR A 107 1.73 -2.54 1.72
C THR A 107 2.29 -3.56 0.72
N PRO A 108 2.82 -4.72 1.17
CA PRO A 108 3.43 -5.66 0.24
C PRO A 108 2.43 -6.15 -0.80
N GLY A 109 2.86 -6.14 -2.06
CA GLY A 109 2.03 -6.40 -3.24
C GLY A 109 1.37 -5.17 -3.85
N ASN A 110 1.27 -4.04 -3.13
CA ASN A 110 0.54 -2.86 -3.59
C ASN A 110 1.32 -1.54 -3.43
N PRO A 111 2.04 -1.10 -4.48
CA PRO A 111 2.74 0.19 -4.47
C PRO A 111 1.82 1.40 -4.32
N LEU A 112 0.59 1.34 -4.85
CA LEU A 112 -0.35 2.46 -4.87
C LEU A 112 -1.08 2.68 -3.54
N THR A 113 -0.81 1.85 -2.54
CA THR A 113 -1.26 2.06 -1.14
C THR A 113 -0.09 2.14 -0.18
N SER A 114 1.15 2.24 -0.70
CA SER A 114 2.36 2.27 0.11
C SER A 114 2.82 3.71 0.31
N LEU A 115 2.83 4.19 1.56
CA LEU A 115 3.27 5.54 1.91
C LEU A 115 4.67 5.85 1.39
N LEU A 116 5.56 4.86 1.38
CA LEU A 116 6.91 4.98 0.83
C LEU A 116 6.93 5.50 -0.62
N LEU A 117 5.94 5.15 -1.44
CA LEU A 117 5.85 5.57 -2.84
C LEU A 117 4.92 6.76 -3.05
N LEU A 118 3.86 6.89 -2.26
CA LEU A 118 2.86 7.94 -2.45
C LEU A 118 3.28 9.30 -1.89
N MET A 119 4.01 9.33 -0.77
CA MET A 119 4.47 10.58 -0.15
C MET A 119 5.45 11.37 -1.04
N PRO A 120 6.46 10.75 -1.67
CA PRO A 120 7.40 11.48 -2.53
C PRO A 120 6.91 11.70 -3.98
N LEU A 121 5.78 11.11 -4.38
CA LEU A 121 5.20 11.24 -5.72
C LEU A 121 4.41 12.54 -5.84
N ALA A 122 4.49 13.19 -7.01
CA ALA A 122 3.73 14.40 -7.29
C ALA A 122 2.20 14.12 -7.23
N PRO A 123 1.41 14.97 -6.55
CA PRO A 123 -0.03 14.78 -6.40
C PRO A 123 -0.79 14.75 -7.73
N GLU A 124 -0.29 15.44 -8.75
CA GLU A 124 -0.89 15.46 -10.10
C GLU A 124 -0.91 14.07 -10.77
N VAL A 125 -0.08 13.15 -10.29
CA VAL A 125 0.03 11.77 -10.81
C VAL A 125 -0.29 10.72 -9.74
N GLY A 126 -1.04 11.11 -8.71
CA GLY A 126 -1.56 10.21 -7.67
C GLY A 126 -0.74 10.16 -6.37
N GLY A 127 0.21 11.08 -6.16
CA GLY A 127 0.80 11.31 -4.85
C GLY A 127 -0.20 11.84 -3.82
N ILE A 128 0.09 11.66 -2.53
CA ILE A 128 -0.86 11.99 -1.44
C ILE A 128 -0.47 13.23 -0.63
N ALA A 129 0.65 13.86 -0.93
CA ALA A 129 1.15 15.01 -0.19
C ALA A 129 1.22 16.25 -1.09
N ASP A 130 0.51 17.32 -0.69
CA ASP A 130 0.57 18.60 -1.39
C ASP A 130 1.96 19.25 -1.25
N THR A 131 2.61 19.02 -0.10
CA THR A 131 3.94 19.54 0.24
C THR A 131 4.86 18.44 0.75
N HIS A 132 6.15 18.53 0.37
CA HIS A 132 7.22 17.69 0.91
C HIS A 132 8.50 18.53 0.97
N GLN A 133 9.04 18.76 2.17
CA GLN A 133 10.12 19.74 2.40
C GLN A 133 11.38 19.50 1.56
N GLY A 134 11.70 18.24 1.26
CA GLY A 134 12.82 17.87 0.39
C GLY A 134 12.55 18.05 -1.11
N GLY A 135 11.35 18.49 -1.49
CA GLY A 135 10.84 18.51 -2.85
C GLY A 135 10.09 17.23 -3.23
N ARG A 136 9.34 17.30 -4.33
CA ARG A 136 8.61 16.14 -4.90
C ARG A 136 9.60 15.26 -5.66
N GLN A 137 10.00 14.14 -5.06
CA GLN A 137 11.12 13.34 -5.59
C GLN A 137 10.79 12.65 -6.93
N PHE A 138 9.51 12.35 -7.17
CA PHE A 138 9.05 11.69 -8.39
C PHE A 138 7.93 12.50 -9.05
N THR A 139 8.12 12.87 -10.31
CA THR A 139 7.10 13.56 -11.12
C THR A 139 6.18 12.58 -11.86
N SER A 140 6.54 11.30 -11.91
CA SER A 140 5.77 10.23 -12.57
C SER A 140 6.09 8.86 -11.97
N GLN A 141 5.14 7.94 -12.04
CA GLN A 141 5.34 6.52 -11.77
C GLN A 141 6.22 5.83 -12.83
N ASP A 142 6.50 6.52 -13.95
CA ASP A 142 7.41 6.02 -14.98
C ASP A 142 8.90 6.21 -14.65
N ASP A 143 9.20 6.97 -13.59
CA ASP A 143 10.54 7.18 -13.10
C ASP A 143 11.23 5.84 -12.78
N PRO A 144 12.50 5.62 -13.25
CA PRO A 144 13.18 4.34 -13.08
C PRO A 144 13.41 3.94 -11.62
N ASP A 145 13.63 4.91 -10.74
CA ASP A 145 13.85 4.63 -9.32
C ASP A 145 12.50 4.40 -8.61
N TRP A 146 11.44 5.11 -9.01
CA TRP A 146 10.08 4.79 -8.55
C TRP A 146 9.68 3.36 -8.94
N LYS A 147 9.96 2.96 -10.19
CA LYS A 147 9.71 1.59 -10.68
C LYS A 147 10.51 0.56 -9.91
N THR A 148 11.76 0.85 -9.57
CA THR A 148 12.61 -0.02 -8.75
C THR A 148 12.00 -0.24 -7.36
N MET A 149 11.58 0.84 -6.69
CA MET A 149 10.89 0.76 -5.40
C MET A 149 9.57 -0.02 -5.53
N ALA A 150 8.80 0.24 -6.59
CA ALA A 150 7.52 -0.40 -6.82
C ALA A 150 7.66 -1.91 -7.11
N ALA A 151 8.71 -2.32 -7.84
CA ALA A 151 9.00 -3.73 -8.10
C ALA A 151 9.36 -4.48 -6.80
N TRP A 152 10.16 -3.86 -5.93
CA TRP A 152 10.43 -4.39 -4.60
C TRP A 152 9.15 -4.53 -3.76
N VAL A 153 8.28 -3.51 -3.74
CA VAL A 153 6.98 -3.57 -3.06
C VAL A 153 6.10 -4.68 -3.62
N ARG A 154 6.12 -4.92 -4.94
CA ARG A 154 5.39 -6.03 -5.59
C ARG A 154 5.97 -7.40 -5.27
N GLY A 155 7.10 -7.49 -4.57
CA GLY A 155 7.69 -8.75 -4.11
C GLY A 155 8.83 -9.28 -4.98
N GLN A 156 9.49 -8.43 -5.77
CA GLN A 156 10.71 -8.82 -6.50
C GLN A 156 11.72 -9.48 -5.55
N LYS A 157 12.32 -10.59 -6.00
CA LYS A 157 13.32 -11.38 -5.27
C LYS A 157 14.70 -11.25 -5.90
N ALA A 158 15.74 -11.38 -5.10
CA ALA A 158 17.11 -11.49 -5.61
C ALA A 158 17.24 -12.76 -6.48
N GLY A 159 17.74 -12.62 -7.71
CA GLY A 159 17.94 -13.75 -8.65
C GLY A 159 16.68 -14.24 -9.38
N GLY A 160 15.51 -13.67 -9.13
CA GLY A 160 14.27 -14.03 -9.81
C GLY A 160 13.90 -13.01 -10.89
N SER A 161 13.95 -13.42 -12.16
CA SER A 161 13.19 -12.75 -13.22
C SER A 161 11.73 -12.69 -12.79
N SER A 162 11.12 -11.50 -12.86
CA SER A 162 9.71 -11.28 -12.55
C SER A 162 8.87 -12.41 -13.14
N ALA A 163 8.06 -13.06 -12.32
CA ALA A 163 7.12 -14.07 -12.79
C ALA A 163 6.28 -13.47 -13.91
N ARG A 164 6.30 -14.14 -15.07
CA ARG A 164 5.50 -13.80 -16.26
C ARG A 164 4.02 -13.86 -15.97
#